data_AF-A0A1Y4IVD5-F1
#
_entry.id   AF-A0A1Y4IVD5-F1
#
_cell.length_a   1.000
_cell.length_b   1.000
_cell.length_c   1.000
_cell.angle_alpha   90.00
_cell.angle_beta   90.00
_cell.angle_gamma   90.00
#
_symmetry.space_group_name_H-M   'P 1'
#
loop_
_entity.id
_entity.type
_entity.pdbx_description
1 polymer ?
#
loop_
_entity_poly.entity_id
_entity_poly.type
_entity_poly.pdbx_seq_one_letter_code
_entity_poly.pdbx_strand_id
1 'polypeptide(L)'
;MYLKWPWNLVVYVLLVILLRVFSIPVILLLIRWNKKQQLNGPAEGYCLQRTRGQLILLVWAAGALLLAAAGAAYLTLSREADKTGWDYMEYIKLAAAGLLAVGGVLVAGYLTYIGLRDAFCPEKSRLARSIRDQLPYPEEAPQVKELFAMVDEDVRQNGRWFGKLAVGREWIFGDEVSYIPRIRGVFWRDEIRTRRSGNRVTTTRILQLWILDDRRQCRSTDLRQPKELQAALDCLRQRVPAAVFAKYDSREYNDCIHADEQQWYFMEREFERRKTRLEQGQTC
;
A
#
# COMPACT_ATOMS: atom_id res chain seq x y z
N MET A 1 6.72 -9.81 27.29
CA MET A 1 5.47 -9.05 27.54
C MET A 1 5.04 -8.49 26.20
N TYR A 2 3.97 -9.03 25.62
CA TYR A 2 3.49 -8.65 24.29
C TYR A 2 2.58 -7.43 24.43
N LEU A 3 3.02 -6.27 23.92
CA LEU A 3 2.17 -5.10 23.85
C LEU A 3 1.30 -5.19 22.60
N LYS A 4 0.04 -5.56 22.82
CA LYS A 4 -1.03 -5.46 21.83
C LYS A 4 -1.19 -4.01 21.39
N TRP A 5 -1.51 -3.78 20.12
CA TRP A 5 -2.01 -2.48 19.71
C TRP A 5 -3.35 -2.20 20.43
N PRO A 6 -3.65 -0.96 20.85
CA PRO A 6 -2.91 0.29 20.61
C PRO A 6 -1.78 0.59 21.62
N TRP A 7 -1.58 -0.25 22.63
CA TRP A 7 -0.68 0.03 23.75
C TRP A 7 0.80 0.13 23.36
N ASN A 8 1.26 -0.61 22.34
CA ASN A 8 2.63 -0.50 21.84
C ASN A 8 2.95 0.92 21.35
N LEU A 9 2.02 1.57 20.66
CA LEU A 9 2.17 2.93 20.14
C LEU A 9 2.14 3.95 21.28
N VAL A 10 1.23 3.78 22.24
CA VAL A 10 1.20 4.62 23.46
C VAL A 10 2.53 4.53 24.20
N VAL A 11 3.09 3.33 24.37
CA VAL A 11 4.39 3.16 25.03
C VAL A 11 5.54 3.76 24.22
N TYR A 12 5.54 3.64 22.89
CA TYR A 12 6.56 4.29 22.08
C TYR A 12 6.48 5.82 22.15
N VAL A 13 5.28 6.40 22.06
CA VAL A 13 5.07 7.85 22.21
C VAL A 13 5.49 8.31 23.60
N LEU A 14 5.11 7.59 24.64
CA LEU A 14 5.48 7.89 26.03
C LEU A 14 6.99 7.78 26.27
N LEU A 15 7.66 6.78 25.66
CA LEU A 15 9.12 6.68 25.66
C LEU A 15 9.78 7.87 24.94
N VAL A 16 9.25 8.31 23.80
CA VAL A 16 9.76 9.49 23.08
C VAL A 16 9.58 10.76 23.92
N ILE A 17 8.44 10.92 24.59
CA ILE A 17 8.16 12.08 25.46
C ILE A 17 9.08 12.09 26.68
N LEU A 18 9.27 10.95 27.35
CA LEU A 18 10.06 10.85 28.57
C LEU A 18 11.58 10.84 28.33
N LEU A 19 12.05 10.10 27.32
CA LEU A 19 13.48 9.83 27.10
C LEU A 19 14.07 10.57 25.88
N ARG A 20 13.25 11.28 25.09
CA ARG A 20 13.68 12.02 23.89
C ARG A 20 14.59 11.16 23.00
N VAL A 21 15.76 11.66 22.60
CA VAL A 21 16.70 10.97 21.69
C VAL A 21 17.18 9.62 22.25
N PHE A 22 17.24 9.46 23.58
CA PHE A 22 17.64 8.20 24.22
C PHE A 22 16.59 7.09 24.11
N SER A 23 15.37 7.39 23.66
CA SER A 23 14.33 6.38 23.40
C SER A 23 14.62 5.51 22.18
N ILE A 24 15.41 6.00 21.21
CA ILE A 24 15.68 5.33 19.92
C ILE A 24 16.25 3.90 20.11
N PRO A 25 17.34 3.67 20.90
CA PRO A 25 17.87 2.32 21.09
C PRO A 25 16.89 1.38 21.81
N VAL A 26 16.09 1.90 22.75
CA VAL A 26 15.09 1.13 23.51
C VAL A 26 13.94 0.69 22.61
N ILE A 27 13.44 1.59 21.75
CA ILE A 27 12.38 1.29 20.77
C ILE A 27 12.87 0.25 19.76
N LEU A 28 14.10 0.37 19.25
CA LEU A 28 14.67 -0.62 18.32
C LEU A 28 14.81 -2.01 18.96
N LEU A 29 15.21 -2.08 20.22
CA LEU A 29 15.25 -3.34 20.98
C LEU A 29 13.86 -3.95 21.16
N LEU A 30 12.86 -3.14 21.53
CA LEU A 30 11.46 -3.60 21.67
C LEU A 30 10.90 -4.09 20.33
N ILE A 31 11.14 -3.39 19.23
CA ILE A 31 10.72 -3.81 17.89
C ILE A 31 11.39 -5.14 17.51
N ARG A 32 12.71 -5.27 17.76
CA ARG A 32 13.46 -6.50 17.46
C ARG A 32 12.95 -7.68 18.29
N TRP A 33 12.66 -7.46 19.57
CA TRP A 33 12.10 -8.47 20.46
C TRP A 33 10.70 -8.88 20.02
N ASN A 34 9.84 -7.91 19.69
CA ASN A 34 8.48 -8.18 19.21
C ASN A 34 8.51 -8.96 17.88
N LYS A 35 9.42 -8.60 16.96
CA LYS A 35 9.60 -9.31 15.68
C LYS A 35 10.07 -10.76 15.87
N LYS A 36 10.90 -11.04 16.88
CA LYS A 36 11.29 -12.41 17.25
C LYS A 36 10.12 -13.23 17.78
N GLN A 37 9.16 -12.61 18.46
CA GLN A 37 7.97 -13.29 18.96
C GLN A 37 6.89 -13.52 17.88
N GLN A 38 6.96 -12.85 16.73
CA GLN A 38 6.04 -12.99 15.59
C GLN A 38 6.40 -14.16 14.63
N LEU A 39 7.03 -15.23 15.15
CA LEU A 39 7.51 -16.34 14.32
C LEU A 39 6.37 -17.10 13.60
N ASN A 40 5.13 -17.02 14.11
CA ASN A 40 3.93 -17.68 13.54
C ASN A 40 3.00 -16.71 12.77
N GLY A 41 3.49 -15.53 12.37
CA GLY A 41 2.69 -14.47 11.74
C GLY A 41 2.17 -13.43 12.74
N PRO A 42 1.68 -12.27 12.25
CA PRO A 42 1.16 -11.21 13.09
C PRO A 42 -0.15 -11.65 13.76
N ALA A 43 -0.19 -11.64 15.10
CA ALA A 43 -1.37 -12.03 15.88
C ALA A 43 -2.60 -11.13 15.65
N GLU A 44 -2.42 -9.97 15.01
CA GLU A 44 -3.49 -9.05 14.63
C GLU A 44 -4.01 -9.30 13.20
N GLY A 45 -3.42 -10.21 12.44
CA GLY A 45 -3.75 -10.46 11.03
C GLY A 45 -2.95 -9.58 10.05
N TYR A 46 -2.67 -10.11 8.86
CA TYR A 46 -1.85 -9.42 7.85
C TYR A 46 -2.59 -8.22 7.25
N CYS A 47 -3.92 -8.32 7.07
CA CYS A 47 -4.77 -7.25 6.55
C CYS A 47 -4.80 -6.02 7.48
N LEU A 48 -4.94 -6.25 8.80
CA LEU A 48 -4.93 -5.18 9.79
C LEU A 48 -3.55 -4.55 9.95
N GLN A 49 -2.48 -5.34 9.86
CA GLN A 49 -1.12 -4.78 9.88
C GLN A 49 -0.88 -3.85 8.68
N ARG A 50 -1.41 -4.18 7.50
CA ARG A 50 -1.19 -3.37 6.29
C ARG A 50 -1.98 -2.06 6.28
N THR A 51 -3.25 -2.09 6.70
CA THR A 51 -4.04 -0.86 6.91
C THR A 51 -3.39 0.04 7.96
N ARG A 52 -2.82 -0.54 9.03
CA ARG A 52 -2.06 0.21 10.04
C ARG A 52 -0.65 0.62 9.61
N GLY A 53 -0.09 0.06 8.54
CA GLY A 53 1.17 0.53 7.95
C GLY A 53 1.08 1.98 7.46
N GLN A 54 -0.14 2.47 7.21
CA GLN A 54 -0.42 3.87 6.89
C GLN A 54 -0.27 4.81 8.10
N LEU A 55 -0.04 4.30 9.32
CA LEU A 55 0.31 5.13 10.48
C LEU A 55 1.61 5.92 10.28
N ILE A 56 2.46 5.54 9.31
CA ILE A 56 3.59 6.37 8.89
C ILE A 56 3.14 7.74 8.37
N LEU A 57 1.90 7.88 7.88
CA LEU A 57 1.29 9.17 7.54
C LEU A 57 1.17 10.08 8.76
N LEU A 58 1.02 9.55 9.97
CA LEU A 58 1.05 10.34 11.21
C LEU A 58 2.44 10.91 11.49
N VAL A 59 3.50 10.18 11.12
CA VAL A 59 4.88 10.69 11.20
C VAL A 59 5.07 11.83 10.20
N TRP A 60 4.56 11.69 8.97
CA TRP A 60 4.55 12.78 7.99
C TRP A 60 3.69 13.97 8.44
N ALA A 61 2.55 13.72 9.09
CA ALA A 61 1.70 14.75 9.66
C ALA A 61 2.40 15.51 10.80
N ALA A 62 3.10 14.80 11.68
CA ALA A 62 3.93 15.40 12.73
C ALA A 62 5.07 16.24 12.12
N GLY A 63 5.73 15.74 11.07
CA GLY A 63 6.72 16.51 10.32
C GLY A 63 6.14 17.78 9.70
N ALA A 64 4.94 17.70 9.11
CA ALA A 64 4.24 18.86 8.55
C ALA A 64 3.85 19.88 9.64
N LEU A 65 3.43 19.42 10.82
CA LEU A 65 3.16 20.30 11.97
C LEU A 65 4.43 21.01 12.47
N LEU A 66 5.56 20.31 12.53
CA LEU A 66 6.83 20.93 12.93
C LEU A 66 7.27 22.01 11.93
N LEU A 67 7.12 21.74 10.63
CA LEU A 67 7.35 22.75 9.60
C LEU A 67 6.39 23.94 9.77
N ALA A 68 5.10 23.67 9.98
CA ALA A 68 4.12 24.73 10.21
C ALA A 68 4.45 25.58 11.44
N ALA A 69 4.88 24.95 12.54
CA ALA A 69 5.30 25.63 13.76
C ALA A 69 6.56 26.49 13.54
N ALA A 70 7.53 26.00 12.75
CA ALA A 70 8.71 26.78 12.38
C ALA A 70 8.35 28.00 11.50
N GLY A 71 7.46 27.82 10.52
CA GLY A 71 6.92 28.91 9.71
C GLY A 71 6.17 29.95 10.55
N ALA A 72 5.33 29.50 11.49
CA ALA A 72 4.61 30.37 12.41
C ALA A 72 5.56 31.14 13.35
N ALA A 73 6.57 30.47 13.90
CA ALA A 73 7.59 31.10 14.76
C ALA A 73 8.40 32.16 13.99
N TYR A 74 8.75 31.88 12.73
CA TYR A 74 9.40 32.86 11.87
C TYR A 74 8.51 34.08 11.64
N LEU A 75 7.21 33.89 11.35
CA LEU A 75 6.26 34.99 11.18
C LEU A 75 6.08 35.83 12.44
N THR A 76 6.08 35.22 13.64
CA THR A 76 5.99 35.97 14.91
C THR A 76 7.25 36.82 15.14
N LEU A 77 8.44 36.26 14.89
CA LEU A 77 9.70 37.00 15.01
C LEU A 77 9.81 38.13 13.98
N SER A 78 9.40 37.87 12.73
CA SER A 78 9.39 38.88 11.66
C SER A 78 8.33 39.97 11.86
N ARG A 79 7.28 39.73 12.65
CA ARG A 79 6.31 40.76 13.02
C ARG A 79 6.94 41.83 13.90
N GLU A 80 7.72 41.40 14.90
CA GLU A 80 8.41 42.27 15.86
C GLU A 80 9.68 42.92 15.29
N ALA A 81 10.23 42.37 14.21
CA ALA A 81 11.39 42.93 13.53
C ALA A 81 11.09 44.29 12.87
N ASP A 82 12.05 45.21 12.98
CA ASP A 82 12.05 46.49 12.27
C ASP A 82 12.19 46.24 10.76
N LYS A 83 11.36 46.93 9.97
CA LYS A 83 11.17 46.69 8.52
C LYS A 83 11.78 47.78 7.64
N THR A 84 12.50 48.71 8.26
CA THR A 84 13.02 49.94 7.64
C THR A 84 14.18 49.73 6.65
N GLY A 85 14.56 48.48 6.33
CA GLY A 85 15.61 48.18 5.36
C GLY A 85 15.44 46.85 4.61
N TRP A 86 14.22 46.31 4.53
CA TRP A 86 14.01 44.98 3.96
C TRP A 86 14.20 44.95 2.44
N ASP A 87 15.02 44.01 1.98
CA ASP A 87 15.15 43.68 0.57
C ASP A 87 13.93 42.89 0.06
N TYR A 88 13.65 42.93 -1.24
CA TYR A 88 12.52 42.22 -1.87
C TYR A 88 12.53 40.71 -1.55
N MET A 89 13.73 40.14 -1.40
CA MET A 89 13.94 38.75 -1.00
C MET A 89 13.37 38.41 0.40
N GLU A 90 13.36 39.37 1.32
CA GLU A 90 12.87 39.16 2.69
C GLU A 90 11.34 39.11 2.74
N TYR A 91 10.67 39.92 1.91
CA TYR A 91 9.22 39.83 1.71
C TYR A 91 8.80 38.50 1.08
N ILE A 92 9.58 37.97 0.14
CA ILE A 92 9.34 36.63 -0.44
C ILE A 92 9.46 35.54 0.66
N LYS A 93 10.49 35.61 1.51
CA LYS A 93 10.67 34.66 2.62
C LYS A 93 9.49 34.71 3.61
N LEU A 94 8.99 35.91 3.92
CA LEU A 94 7.83 36.09 4.78
C LEU A 94 6.57 35.46 4.17
N ALA A 95 6.30 35.71 2.89
CA ALA A 95 5.15 35.14 2.18
C ALA A 95 5.25 33.60 2.10
N ALA A 96 6.44 33.07 1.82
CA ALA A 96 6.71 31.64 1.81
C ALA A 96 6.50 31.00 3.19
N ALA A 97 6.94 31.66 4.27
CA ALA A 97 6.71 31.19 5.64
C ALA A 97 5.21 31.18 6.00
N GLY A 98 4.45 32.18 5.55
CA GLY A 98 2.98 32.23 5.65
C GLY A 98 2.30 31.03 5.00
N LEU A 99 2.66 30.75 3.73
CA LEU A 99 2.14 29.59 2.99
C LEU A 99 2.53 28.27 3.65
N LEU A 100 3.76 28.16 4.15
CA LEU A 100 4.26 26.96 4.82
C LEU A 100 3.54 26.71 6.16
N ALA A 101 3.26 27.76 6.93
CA ALA A 101 2.49 27.67 8.16
C ALA A 101 1.05 27.18 7.92
N VAL A 102 0.31 27.86 7.03
CA VAL A 102 -1.10 27.51 6.73
C VAL A 102 -1.19 26.15 6.02
N GLY A 103 -0.37 25.95 4.98
CA GLY A 103 -0.35 24.70 4.22
C GLY A 103 0.06 23.50 5.07
N GLY A 104 1.06 23.67 5.95
CA GLY A 104 1.51 22.60 6.84
C GLY A 104 0.43 22.15 7.84
N VAL A 105 -0.36 23.07 8.41
CA VAL A 105 -1.49 22.73 9.28
C VAL A 105 -2.58 21.97 8.53
N LEU A 106 -2.95 22.43 7.33
CA LEU A 106 -3.98 21.77 6.51
C LEU A 106 -3.56 20.35 6.10
N VAL A 107 -2.32 20.19 5.64
CA VAL A 107 -1.76 18.88 5.26
C VAL A 107 -1.68 17.97 6.48
N ALA A 108 -1.23 18.47 7.62
CA ALA A 108 -1.17 17.68 8.84
C ALA A 108 -2.55 17.23 9.33
N GLY A 109 -3.55 18.11 9.30
CA GLY A 109 -4.93 17.76 9.64
C GLY A 109 -5.49 16.67 8.74
N TYR A 110 -5.27 16.78 7.42
CA TYR A 110 -5.70 15.78 6.44
C TYR A 110 -5.02 14.42 6.64
N LEU A 111 -3.68 14.40 6.80
CA LEU A 111 -2.91 13.18 7.03
C LEU A 111 -3.28 12.51 8.37
N THR A 112 -3.51 13.32 9.40
CA THR A 112 -3.96 12.84 10.71
C THR A 112 -5.35 12.23 10.64
N TYR A 113 -6.28 12.89 9.93
CA TYR A 113 -7.62 12.37 9.70
C TYR A 113 -7.60 11.02 8.96
N ILE A 114 -6.82 10.90 7.88
CA ILE A 114 -6.71 9.63 7.14
C ILE A 114 -6.08 8.55 8.00
N GLY A 115 -4.94 8.83 8.65
CA GLY A 115 -4.24 7.85 9.48
C GLY A 115 -5.07 7.36 10.66
N LEU A 116 -5.81 8.26 11.33
CA LEU A 116 -6.72 7.88 12.42
C LEU A 116 -7.95 7.15 11.89
N ARG A 117 -8.56 7.61 10.80
CA ARG A 117 -9.71 6.95 10.19
C ARG A 117 -9.39 5.51 9.80
N ASP A 118 -8.24 5.28 9.15
CA ASP A 118 -7.84 3.94 8.71
C ASP A 118 -7.44 3.03 9.90
N ALA A 119 -6.98 3.61 11.01
CA ALA A 119 -6.63 2.88 12.22
C ALA A 119 -7.85 2.50 13.10
N PHE A 120 -8.83 3.40 13.23
CA PHE A 120 -10.01 3.22 14.09
C PHE A 120 -11.22 2.65 13.35
N CYS A 121 -11.37 2.93 12.05
CA CYS A 121 -12.46 2.44 11.21
C CYS A 121 -11.88 1.64 10.02
N PRO A 122 -11.36 0.42 10.24
CA PRO A 122 -10.80 -0.41 9.19
C PRO A 122 -11.82 -0.70 8.07
N GLU A 123 -13.12 -0.62 8.36
CA GLU A 123 -14.20 -0.78 7.40
C GLU A 123 -14.22 0.26 6.27
N LYS A 124 -13.67 1.45 6.54
CA LYS A 124 -13.59 2.53 5.57
C LYS A 124 -12.27 2.55 4.81
N SER A 125 -11.36 1.62 5.11
CA SER A 125 -10.06 1.50 4.45
C SER A 125 -10.22 0.99 3.03
N ARG A 126 -9.28 1.39 2.15
CA ARG A 126 -9.26 0.93 0.74
C ARG A 126 -9.20 -0.60 0.63
N LEU A 127 -8.51 -1.26 1.56
CA LEU A 127 -8.33 -2.72 1.58
C LEU A 127 -9.66 -3.45 1.86
N ALA A 128 -10.40 -3.02 2.90
CA ALA A 128 -11.68 -3.61 3.25
C ALA A 128 -12.71 -3.45 2.11
N ARG A 129 -12.74 -2.25 1.52
CA ARG A 129 -13.62 -1.95 0.38
C ARG A 129 -13.29 -2.83 -0.83
N SER A 130 -12.00 -2.94 -1.16
CA SER A 130 -11.52 -3.78 -2.27
C SER A 130 -11.98 -5.24 -2.13
N ILE A 131 -11.90 -5.83 -0.92
CA ILE A 131 -12.36 -7.21 -0.68
C ILE A 131 -13.89 -7.31 -0.74
N ARG A 132 -14.62 -6.39 -0.11
CA ARG A 132 -16.09 -6.39 -0.11
C ARG A 132 -16.66 -6.30 -1.52
N ASP A 133 -16.07 -5.45 -2.36
CA ASP A 133 -16.54 -5.26 -3.73
C ASP A 133 -16.38 -6.55 -4.57
N GLN A 134 -15.45 -7.44 -4.24
CA GLN A 134 -15.23 -8.70 -4.95
C GLN A 134 -16.15 -9.85 -4.52
N LEU A 135 -16.89 -9.68 -3.41
CA LEU A 135 -17.80 -10.72 -2.96
C LEU A 135 -19.06 -10.80 -3.86
N PRO A 136 -19.65 -11.99 -4.04
CA PRO A 136 -20.89 -12.15 -4.80
C PRO A 136 -22.06 -11.30 -4.27
N TYR A 137 -22.13 -11.09 -2.95
CA TYR A 137 -23.16 -10.30 -2.28
C TYR A 137 -22.52 -9.21 -1.41
N PRO A 138 -22.33 -7.98 -1.93
CA PRO A 138 -21.66 -6.91 -1.19
C PRO A 138 -22.49 -6.35 -0.04
N GLU A 139 -23.83 -6.43 -0.13
CA GLU A 139 -24.77 -5.92 0.89
C GLU A 139 -24.93 -6.88 2.08
N GLU A 140 -24.72 -8.19 1.88
CA GLU A 140 -24.71 -9.22 2.93
C GLU A 140 -23.28 -9.56 3.41
N ALA A 141 -22.29 -8.75 3.02
CA ALA A 141 -20.90 -9.04 3.31
C ALA A 141 -20.65 -9.08 4.83
N PRO A 142 -19.93 -10.10 5.32
CA PRO A 142 -19.63 -10.24 6.74
C PRO A 142 -18.84 -9.04 7.28
N GLN A 143 -18.83 -8.90 8.61
CA GLN A 143 -18.12 -7.80 9.25
C GLN A 143 -16.65 -7.79 8.83
N VAL A 144 -16.05 -6.60 8.72
CA VAL A 144 -14.70 -6.43 8.15
C VAL A 144 -13.63 -7.23 8.88
N LYS A 145 -13.85 -7.49 10.17
CA LYS A 145 -12.99 -8.35 10.98
C LYS A 145 -13.01 -9.81 10.50
N GLU A 146 -14.17 -10.34 10.15
CA GLU A 146 -14.33 -11.71 9.63
C GLU A 146 -13.83 -11.80 8.18
N LEU A 147 -14.07 -10.75 7.39
CA LEU A 147 -13.54 -10.61 6.03
C LEU A 147 -12.01 -10.69 6.00
N PHE A 148 -11.36 -9.94 6.90
CA PHE A 148 -9.91 -9.97 7.07
C PHE A 148 -9.44 -11.30 7.65
N ALA A 149 -10.17 -11.88 8.61
CA ALA A 149 -9.82 -13.19 9.17
C ALA A 149 -9.83 -14.30 8.10
N MET A 150 -10.77 -14.28 7.16
CA MET A 150 -10.83 -15.23 6.05
C MET A 150 -9.60 -15.13 5.13
N VAL A 151 -9.22 -13.92 4.73
CA VAL A 151 -8.02 -13.69 3.89
C VAL A 151 -6.75 -14.04 4.67
N ASP A 152 -6.68 -13.61 5.93
CA ASP A 152 -5.53 -13.85 6.80
C ASP A 152 -5.35 -15.36 7.06
N GLU A 153 -6.44 -16.11 7.20
CA GLU A 153 -6.40 -17.56 7.40
C GLU A 153 -5.92 -18.29 6.13
N ASP A 154 -6.42 -17.91 4.95
CA ASP A 154 -5.93 -18.50 3.69
C ASP A 154 -4.44 -18.20 3.48
N VAL A 155 -4.01 -16.96 3.72
CA VAL A 155 -2.60 -16.58 3.61
C VAL A 155 -1.75 -17.28 4.68
N ARG A 156 -2.28 -17.50 5.89
CA ARG A 156 -1.56 -18.19 6.97
C ARG A 156 -1.37 -19.68 6.67
N GLN A 157 -2.38 -20.34 6.11
CA GLN A 157 -2.33 -21.77 5.82
C GLN A 157 -1.62 -22.09 4.49
N ASN A 158 -1.92 -21.32 3.44
CA ASN A 158 -1.54 -21.63 2.06
C ASN A 158 -0.61 -20.59 1.43
N GLY A 159 -0.32 -19.49 2.13
CA GLY A 159 0.36 -18.32 1.58
C GLY A 159 1.84 -18.53 1.31
N ARG A 160 2.25 -18.36 0.04
CA ARG A 160 3.65 -18.19 -0.35
C ARG A 160 4.00 -16.71 -0.45
N TRP A 161 5.04 -16.29 0.26
CA TRP A 161 5.44 -14.88 0.35
C TRP A 161 6.52 -14.53 -0.68
N PHE A 162 6.29 -13.44 -1.42
CA PHE A 162 7.19 -12.83 -2.40
C PHE A 162 7.35 -11.34 -2.05
N GLY A 163 8.28 -11.06 -1.13
CA GLY A 163 8.49 -9.71 -0.62
C GLY A 163 7.27 -9.18 0.15
N LYS A 164 6.51 -8.27 -0.47
CA LYS A 164 5.27 -7.70 0.09
C LYS A 164 3.99 -8.35 -0.43
N LEU A 165 4.09 -9.26 -1.39
CA LEU A 165 2.98 -9.98 -2.00
C LEU A 165 2.90 -11.38 -1.37
N ALA A 166 1.71 -11.86 -1.01
CA ALA A 166 1.48 -13.24 -0.63
C ALA A 166 0.43 -13.86 -1.56
N VAL A 167 0.67 -15.08 -2.01
CA VAL A 167 -0.26 -15.84 -2.85
C VAL A 167 -0.79 -17.01 -2.04
N GLY A 168 -2.05 -16.93 -1.63
CA GLY A 168 -2.79 -17.99 -0.95
C GLY A 168 -3.40 -19.00 -1.92
N ARG A 169 -4.41 -19.74 -1.46
CA ARG A 169 -5.19 -20.65 -2.31
C ARG A 169 -6.32 -19.92 -3.03
N GLU A 170 -6.97 -19.00 -2.34
CA GLU A 170 -8.15 -18.27 -2.83
C GLU A 170 -7.85 -16.78 -2.99
N TRP A 171 -6.91 -16.25 -2.21
CA TRP A 171 -6.62 -14.82 -2.18
C TRP A 171 -5.16 -14.53 -2.53
N ILE A 172 -4.95 -13.44 -3.27
CA ILE A 172 -3.65 -12.80 -3.44
C ILE A 172 -3.64 -11.54 -2.59
N PHE A 173 -2.69 -11.47 -1.68
CA PHE A 173 -2.51 -10.35 -0.77
C PHE A 173 -1.34 -9.47 -1.23
N GLY A 174 -1.64 -8.34 -1.85
CA GLY A 174 -0.65 -7.35 -2.29
C GLY A 174 -0.80 -6.02 -1.54
N ASP A 175 -0.63 -4.91 -2.25
CA ASP A 175 -1.09 -3.59 -1.77
C ASP A 175 -2.62 -3.53 -1.68
N GLU A 176 -3.29 -4.28 -2.56
CA GLU A 176 -4.71 -4.61 -2.51
C GLU A 176 -4.88 -6.14 -2.49
N VAL A 177 -6.06 -6.62 -2.11
CA VAL A 177 -6.36 -8.06 -2.09
C VAL A 177 -7.16 -8.43 -3.32
N SER A 178 -6.74 -9.45 -4.06
CA SER A 178 -7.44 -9.96 -5.25
C SER A 178 -7.90 -11.40 -5.06
N TYR A 179 -9.13 -11.70 -5.45
CA TYR A 179 -9.72 -13.03 -5.41
C TYR A 179 -9.31 -13.82 -6.64
N ILE A 180 -8.60 -14.93 -6.42
CA ILE A 180 -7.95 -15.74 -7.46
C ILE A 180 -8.91 -16.16 -8.58
N PRO A 181 -10.14 -16.67 -8.30
CA PRO A 181 -11.07 -17.11 -9.34
C PRO A 181 -11.54 -16.03 -10.32
N ARG A 182 -11.47 -14.76 -9.95
CA ARG A 182 -11.93 -13.65 -10.81
C ARG A 182 -10.82 -13.06 -11.68
N ILE A 183 -9.56 -13.46 -11.46
CA ILE A 183 -8.42 -12.94 -12.21
C ILE A 183 -8.54 -13.37 -13.68
N ARG A 184 -8.53 -12.38 -14.57
CA ARG A 184 -8.55 -12.58 -16.04
C ARG A 184 -7.19 -12.32 -16.67
N GLY A 185 -6.39 -11.43 -16.09
CA GLY A 185 -5.06 -11.09 -16.58
C GLY A 185 -4.06 -10.80 -15.47
N VAL A 186 -2.82 -11.18 -15.70
CA VAL A 186 -1.67 -10.86 -14.84
C VAL A 186 -0.59 -10.25 -15.72
N PHE A 187 -0.28 -8.99 -15.47
CA PHE A 187 0.69 -8.23 -16.24
C PHE A 187 1.86 -7.80 -15.36
N TRP A 188 3.08 -7.82 -15.87
CA TRP A 188 4.25 -7.37 -15.11
C TRP A 188 5.00 -6.27 -15.80
N ARG A 189 5.53 -5.36 -15.00
CA ARG A 189 6.38 -4.25 -15.43
C ARG A 189 7.75 -4.41 -14.82
N ASP A 190 8.76 -4.53 -15.68
CA ASP A 190 10.17 -4.43 -15.32
C ASP A 190 10.81 -3.40 -16.25
N GLU A 191 10.93 -2.18 -15.76
CA GLU A 191 11.48 -1.05 -16.49
C GLU A 191 12.58 -0.36 -15.69
N ILE A 192 13.69 -0.04 -16.34
CA ILE A 192 14.73 0.78 -15.76
C ILE A 192 14.56 2.20 -16.32
N ARG A 193 14.10 3.13 -15.50
CA ARG A 193 14.00 4.55 -15.85
C ARG A 193 15.27 5.28 -15.44
N THR A 194 15.97 5.82 -16.42
CA THR A 194 17.12 6.70 -16.19
C THR A 194 16.69 8.14 -16.36
N ARG A 195 16.79 8.95 -15.31
CA ARG A 195 16.60 10.41 -15.37
C ARG A 195 17.96 11.10 -15.29
N ARG A 196 18.27 11.90 -16.30
CA ARG A 196 19.47 12.75 -16.31
C ARG A 196 19.08 14.15 -15.87
N SER A 197 19.74 14.68 -14.85
CA SER A 197 19.58 16.06 -14.38
C SER A 197 20.97 16.67 -14.23
N GLY A 198 21.35 17.52 -15.18
CA GLY A 198 22.73 18.02 -15.29
C GLY A 198 23.72 16.86 -15.42
N ASN A 199 24.74 16.84 -14.56
CA ASN A 199 25.78 15.81 -14.55
C ASN A 199 25.42 14.53 -13.77
N ARG A 200 24.24 14.47 -13.14
CA ARG A 200 23.80 13.32 -12.33
C ARG A 200 22.82 12.46 -13.13
N VAL A 201 23.16 11.17 -13.26
CA VAL A 201 22.24 10.14 -13.78
C VAL A 201 21.64 9.42 -12.58
N THR A 202 20.31 9.45 -12.46
CA THR A 202 19.58 8.68 -11.46
C THR A 202 18.85 7.55 -12.16
N THR A 203 19.12 6.32 -11.74
CA THR A 203 18.55 5.11 -12.30
C THR A 203 17.54 4.53 -11.32
N THR A 204 16.27 4.48 -11.70
CA THR A 204 15.18 3.91 -10.90
C THR A 204 14.61 2.70 -11.64
N ARG A 205 14.65 1.52 -11.01
CA ARG A 205 13.99 0.32 -11.54
C ARG A 205 12.58 0.23 -10.99
N ILE A 206 11.61 0.12 -11.88
CA ILE A 206 10.19 -0.03 -11.59
C ILE A 206 9.85 -1.49 -11.76
N LEU A 207 9.44 -2.14 -10.66
CA LEU A 207 9.02 -3.53 -10.62
C LEU A 207 7.59 -3.59 -10.09
N GLN A 208 6.63 -3.83 -10.98
CA GLN A 208 5.21 -3.84 -10.62
C GLN A 208 4.52 -5.07 -11.18
N LEU A 209 3.59 -5.62 -10.40
CA LEU A 209 2.67 -6.66 -10.83
C LEU A 209 1.27 -6.05 -10.90
N TRP A 210 0.59 -6.23 -12.02
CA TRP A 210 -0.74 -5.74 -12.32
C TRP A 210 -1.68 -6.92 -12.46
N ILE A 211 -2.76 -6.95 -11.69
CA ILE A 211 -3.76 -8.00 -11.71
C ILE A 211 -5.05 -7.38 -12.22
N LEU A 212 -5.59 -7.96 -13.29
CA LEU A 212 -6.83 -7.57 -13.93
C LEU A 212 -7.95 -8.52 -13.51
N ASP A 213 -9.01 -7.93 -12.97
CA ASP A 213 -10.20 -8.62 -12.49
C ASP A 213 -11.31 -8.72 -13.56
N ASP A 214 -12.32 -9.56 -13.32
CA ASP A 214 -13.50 -9.74 -14.18
C ASP A 214 -14.31 -8.45 -14.39
N ARG A 215 -14.21 -7.51 -13.44
CA ARG A 215 -14.80 -6.16 -13.52
C ARG A 215 -13.93 -5.12 -14.24
N ARG A 216 -12.91 -5.55 -14.98
CA ARG A 216 -11.91 -4.68 -15.63
C ARG A 216 -11.17 -3.75 -14.67
N GLN A 217 -11.11 -4.11 -13.39
CA GLN A 217 -10.34 -3.36 -12.39
C GLN A 217 -8.90 -3.85 -12.42
N CYS A 218 -7.98 -2.91 -12.60
CA CYS A 218 -6.55 -3.18 -12.61
C CYS A 218 -5.93 -2.77 -11.29
N ARG A 219 -5.29 -3.73 -10.61
CA ARG A 219 -4.68 -3.52 -9.30
C ARG A 219 -3.20 -3.78 -9.39
N SER A 220 -2.40 -2.80 -8.96
CA SER A 220 -0.95 -2.91 -9.01
C SER A 220 -0.37 -3.19 -7.62
N THR A 221 0.74 -3.92 -7.58
CA THR A 221 1.54 -4.12 -6.37
C THR A 221 3.01 -3.93 -6.72
N ASP A 222 3.68 -3.11 -5.92
CA ASP A 222 5.11 -2.81 -6.10
C ASP A 222 5.99 -3.87 -5.44
N LEU A 223 6.98 -4.37 -6.19
CA LEU A 223 7.97 -5.32 -5.70
C LEU A 223 9.35 -4.69 -5.60
N ARG A 224 10.22 -5.27 -4.77
CA ARG A 224 11.56 -4.73 -4.51
C ARG A 224 12.62 -5.39 -5.35
N GLN A 225 12.46 -6.68 -5.64
CA GLN A 225 13.47 -7.46 -6.34
C GLN A 225 12.91 -8.12 -7.60
N PRO A 226 13.67 -8.18 -8.71
CA PRO A 226 13.23 -8.85 -9.93
C PRO A 226 13.00 -10.35 -9.73
N LYS A 227 13.82 -10.99 -8.88
CA LYS A 227 13.66 -12.41 -8.54
C LYS A 227 12.34 -12.68 -7.82
N GLU A 228 11.90 -11.77 -6.95
CA GLU A 228 10.59 -11.87 -6.28
C GLU A 228 9.45 -11.77 -7.30
N LEU A 229 9.56 -10.88 -8.29
CA LEU A 229 8.58 -10.72 -9.36
C LEU A 229 8.46 -12.00 -10.20
N GLN A 230 9.60 -12.57 -10.64
CA GLN A 230 9.59 -13.81 -11.40
C GLN A 230 9.01 -14.98 -10.60
N ALA A 231 9.44 -15.15 -9.34
CA ALA A 231 8.93 -16.21 -8.49
C ALA A 231 7.42 -16.08 -8.22
N ALA A 232 6.93 -14.85 -8.06
CA ALA A 232 5.50 -14.57 -7.94
C ALA A 232 4.75 -14.94 -9.24
N LEU A 233 5.28 -14.55 -10.40
CA LEU A 233 4.68 -14.89 -11.71
C LEU A 233 4.60 -16.40 -11.92
N ASP A 234 5.66 -17.14 -11.59
CA ASP A 234 5.66 -18.60 -11.73
C ASP A 234 4.65 -19.26 -10.78
N CYS A 235 4.53 -18.75 -9.55
CA CYS A 235 3.50 -19.20 -8.61
C CYS A 235 2.08 -18.88 -9.13
N LEU A 236 1.88 -17.71 -9.74
CA LEU A 236 0.59 -17.30 -10.30
C LEU A 236 0.22 -18.10 -11.55
N ARG A 237 1.17 -18.46 -12.39
CA ARG A 237 0.94 -19.35 -13.53
C ARG A 237 0.45 -20.72 -13.08
N GLN A 238 0.96 -21.24 -11.96
CA GLN A 238 0.49 -22.50 -11.39
C GLN A 238 -0.90 -22.37 -10.77
N ARG A 239 -1.21 -21.23 -10.15
CA ARG A 239 -2.50 -21.01 -9.46
C ARG A 239 -3.64 -20.59 -10.38
N VAL A 240 -3.34 -19.78 -11.40
CA VAL A 240 -4.32 -19.23 -12.36
C VAL A 240 -3.85 -19.46 -13.80
N PRO A 241 -3.71 -20.71 -14.24
CA PRO A 241 -3.22 -21.04 -15.58
C PRO A 241 -4.12 -20.53 -16.72
N ALA A 242 -5.40 -20.26 -16.45
CA ALA A 242 -6.35 -19.76 -17.45
C ALA A 242 -6.20 -18.25 -17.74
N ALA A 243 -5.57 -17.50 -16.84
CA ALA A 243 -5.40 -16.05 -16.99
C ALA A 243 -4.40 -15.69 -18.09
N VAL A 244 -4.55 -14.50 -18.68
CA VAL A 244 -3.60 -13.97 -19.67
C VAL A 244 -2.37 -13.43 -18.95
N PHE A 245 -1.18 -13.92 -19.32
CA PHE A 245 0.10 -13.44 -18.79
C PHE A 245 0.85 -12.65 -19.86
N ALA A 246 1.04 -11.35 -19.67
CA ALA A 246 1.81 -10.54 -20.61
C ALA A 246 2.58 -9.40 -19.93
N LYS A 247 3.52 -8.79 -20.65
CA LYS A 247 4.26 -7.63 -20.14
C LYS A 247 3.33 -6.40 -20.09
N TYR A 248 3.55 -5.50 -19.14
CA TYR A 248 2.93 -4.18 -19.13
C TYR A 248 3.21 -3.45 -20.46
N ASP A 249 2.21 -2.77 -21.02
CA ASP A 249 2.26 -2.09 -22.32
C ASP A 249 2.44 -3.01 -23.54
N SER A 250 2.20 -4.31 -23.37
CA SER A 250 2.07 -5.24 -24.48
C SER A 250 0.74 -5.05 -25.22
N ARG A 251 0.63 -5.61 -26.42
CA ARG A 251 -0.62 -5.62 -27.19
C ARG A 251 -1.72 -6.31 -26.38
N GLU A 252 -1.42 -7.44 -25.75
CA GLU A 252 -2.33 -8.20 -24.91
C GLU A 252 -2.83 -7.39 -23.71
N TYR A 253 -1.96 -6.56 -23.10
CA TYR A 253 -2.36 -5.64 -22.04
C TYR A 253 -3.32 -4.57 -22.57
N ASN A 254 -2.97 -3.89 -23.66
CA ASN A 254 -3.81 -2.83 -24.22
C ASN A 254 -5.16 -3.36 -24.71
N ASP A 255 -5.17 -4.55 -25.33
CA ASP A 255 -6.38 -5.24 -25.77
C ASP A 255 -7.29 -5.61 -24.59
N CYS A 256 -6.72 -5.92 -23.41
CA CYS A 256 -7.51 -6.24 -22.21
C CYS A 256 -8.03 -4.99 -21.47
N ILE A 257 -7.22 -3.92 -21.38
CA ILE A 257 -7.57 -2.70 -20.63
C ILE A 257 -8.51 -1.80 -21.41
N HIS A 258 -8.29 -1.68 -22.72
CA HIS A 258 -9.09 -0.84 -23.60
C HIS A 258 -10.15 -1.65 -24.36
N ALA A 259 -10.42 -2.88 -23.92
CA ALA A 259 -11.46 -3.73 -24.48
C ALA A 259 -12.81 -3.02 -24.42
N ASP A 260 -13.51 -2.97 -25.55
CA ASP A 260 -14.93 -2.64 -25.58
C ASP A 260 -15.78 -3.81 -25.03
N GLU A 261 -17.07 -3.58 -24.75
CA GLU A 261 -18.00 -4.61 -24.24
C GLU A 261 -18.00 -5.90 -25.06
N GLN A 262 -18.02 -5.79 -26.38
CA GLN A 262 -17.99 -6.95 -27.25
C GLN A 262 -16.66 -7.71 -27.17
N GLN A 263 -15.53 -6.98 -27.19
CA GLN A 263 -14.20 -7.58 -27.09
C GLN A 263 -14.00 -8.28 -25.74
N TRP A 264 -14.50 -7.66 -24.67
CA TRP A 264 -14.48 -8.26 -23.34
C TRP A 264 -15.28 -9.56 -23.27
N TYR A 265 -16.49 -9.59 -23.87
CA TYR A 265 -17.30 -10.80 -23.93
C TYR A 265 -16.56 -11.96 -24.62
N PHE A 266 -15.84 -11.67 -25.71
CA PHE A 266 -15.01 -12.70 -26.37
C PHE A 266 -13.86 -13.17 -25.48
N MET A 267 -13.18 -12.25 -24.79
CA MET A 267 -12.10 -12.59 -23.86
C MET A 267 -12.60 -13.46 -22.69
N GLU A 268 -13.77 -13.14 -22.13
CA GLU A 268 -14.42 -13.93 -21.07
C GLU A 268 -14.73 -15.35 -21.58
N ARG A 269 -15.27 -15.47 -22.79
CA ARG A 269 -15.55 -16.78 -23.42
C ARG A 269 -14.28 -17.59 -23.66
N GLU A 270 -13.19 -16.95 -24.08
CA GLU A 270 -11.91 -17.63 -24.22
C GLU A 270 -11.34 -18.09 -22.89
N PHE A 271 -11.44 -17.25 -21.86
CA PHE A 271 -11.02 -17.60 -20.50
C PHE A 271 -11.76 -18.84 -20.00
N GLU A 272 -13.10 -18.86 -20.11
CA GLU A 272 -13.92 -20.02 -19.72
C GLU A 272 -13.53 -21.28 -20.50
N ARG A 273 -13.29 -21.17 -21.81
CA ARG A 273 -12.80 -22.31 -22.62
C ARG A 273 -11.46 -22.86 -22.13
N ARG A 274 -10.50 -21.97 -21.79
CA ARG A 274 -9.20 -22.39 -21.25
C ARG A 274 -9.37 -23.07 -19.89
N LYS A 275 -10.23 -22.50 -19.03
CA LYS A 275 -10.54 -23.06 -17.72
C LYS A 275 -11.14 -24.46 -17.81
N THR A 276 -12.17 -24.66 -18.63
CA THR A 276 -12.79 -25.98 -18.83
C THR A 276 -11.80 -27.01 -19.37
N ARG A 277 -10.93 -26.62 -20.32
CA ARG A 277 -9.88 -27.51 -20.85
C ARG A 277 -8.90 -27.96 -19.77
N LEU A 278 -8.55 -27.05 -18.86
CA LEU A 278 -7.65 -27.35 -17.75
C LEU A 278 -8.30 -28.26 -16.71
N GLU A 279 -9.58 -28.06 -16.41
CA GLU A 279 -10.34 -28.94 -15.49
C GLU A 279 -10.50 -30.36 -16.06
N GLN A 280 -10.76 -30.49 -17.36
CA GLN A 280 -10.84 -31.78 -18.06
C GLN A 280 -9.49 -32.49 -18.16
N GLY A 281 -8.39 -31.76 -18.31
CA GLY A 281 -7.04 -32.33 -18.34
C GLY A 281 -6.51 -32.79 -16.98
N GLN A 282 -7.13 -32.37 -15.88
CA GLN A 282 -6.78 -32.79 -14.51
C GLN A 282 -7.57 -34.01 -14.02
N THR A 283 -8.62 -34.42 -14.74
CA THR A 283 -9.52 -35.53 -14.38
C THR A 283 -9.23 -36.83 -15.12
N CYS A 284 -8.30 -36.84 -16.07
CA CYS A 284 -7.74 -38.02 -16.73
C CYS A 284 -6.38 -38.40 -16.11
#